data_AF-A0A1F4QWK6-F1
#
_entry.id   AF-A0A1F4QWK6-F1
#
_cell.length_a   1.000
_cell.length_b   1.000
_cell.length_c   1.000
_cell.angle_alpha   90.00
_cell.angle_beta   90.00
_cell.angle_gamma   90.00
#
_symmetry.space_group_name_H-M   'P 1'
#
loop_
_entity.id
_entity.type
_entity.pdbx_description
1 polymer ?
#
loop_
_entity_poly.entity_id
_entity_poly.type
_entity_poly.pdbx_seq_one_letter_code
_entity_poly.pdbx_strand_id
1 'polypeptide(L)'
;MDPEQAILSLGSPLPEMRELYSASRTGAKYVSHVQAGELLYLSGVVPIRNGKPLFQGQVGKEVSVEQGYEASRQAALCALTVIRYAMGSLNRVQQIVQMTGYVSSVAGFTDQSRVVNGATDLLVQVFGERGRHARVSLSCGGLPANYCVELALVVQVDGKAVRPGARKEDLEPST
;
A
#
# COMPACT_ATOMS: atom_id res chain seq x y z
N MET A 1 20.12 4.50 -4.48
CA MET A 1 19.87 3.19 -3.83
C MET A 1 19.03 2.36 -4.79
N ASP A 2 19.41 1.10 -5.02
CA ASP A 2 18.62 0.16 -5.84
C ASP A 2 17.43 -0.36 -5.02
N PRO A 3 16.18 -0.01 -5.38
CA PRO A 3 15.00 -0.42 -4.64
C PRO A 3 14.81 -1.94 -4.59
N GLU A 4 15.23 -2.69 -5.62
CA GLU A 4 15.06 -4.14 -5.63
C GLU A 4 15.99 -4.79 -4.59
N GLN A 5 17.23 -4.31 -4.48
CA GLN A 5 18.16 -4.75 -3.44
C GLN A 5 17.70 -4.32 -2.05
N ALA A 6 17.15 -3.10 -1.92
CA ALA A 6 16.58 -2.65 -0.65
C ALA A 6 15.47 -3.60 -0.18
N ILE A 7 14.61 -4.07 -1.09
CA ILE A 7 13.56 -5.06 -0.78
C ILE A 7 14.16 -6.40 -0.35
N LEU A 8 15.17 -6.91 -1.06
CA LEU A 8 15.85 -8.15 -0.68
C LEU A 8 16.47 -8.05 0.73
N SER A 9 17.00 -6.88 1.09
CA SER A 9 17.61 -6.64 2.41
C SER A 9 16.61 -6.65 3.58
N LEU A 10 15.30 -6.53 3.31
CA LEU A 10 14.26 -6.62 4.35
C LEU A 10 14.09 -8.04 4.91
N GLY A 11 14.65 -9.06 4.26
CA GLY A 11 14.61 -10.44 4.73
C GLY A 11 13.27 -11.15 4.51
N SER A 12 12.35 -10.55 3.75
CA SER A 12 11.09 -11.18 3.34
C SER A 12 10.70 -10.71 1.94
N PRO A 13 10.20 -11.60 1.07
CA PRO A 13 9.74 -11.21 -0.25
C PRO A 13 8.51 -10.31 -0.13
N LEU A 14 8.31 -9.47 -1.16
CA LEU A 14 7.04 -8.78 -1.33
C LEU A 14 5.90 -9.81 -1.49
N PRO A 15 4.70 -9.54 -0.94
CA PRO A 15 3.55 -10.42 -1.14
C PRO A 15 3.21 -10.55 -2.63
N GLU A 16 2.61 -11.67 -3.01
CA GLU A 16 2.17 -11.92 -4.38
C GLU A 16 0.89 -11.15 -4.72
N MET A 17 0.74 -10.67 -5.97
CA MET A 17 -0.46 -9.92 -6.39
C MET A 17 -1.78 -10.64 -6.06
N ARG A 18 -1.84 -11.96 -6.24
CA ARG A 18 -3.03 -12.76 -5.89
C ARG A 18 -3.40 -12.69 -4.40
N GLU A 19 -2.41 -12.59 -3.51
CA GLU A 19 -2.65 -12.52 -2.07
C GLU A 19 -3.32 -11.22 -1.68
N LEU A 20 -2.95 -10.10 -2.32
CA LEU A 20 -3.52 -8.78 -2.03
C LEU A 20 -5.04 -8.74 -2.27
N TYR A 21 -5.52 -9.50 -3.26
CA TYR A 21 -6.91 -9.45 -3.70
C TYR A 21 -7.73 -10.69 -3.33
N SER A 22 -7.11 -11.74 -2.77
CA SER A 22 -7.80 -12.99 -2.38
C SER A 22 -8.89 -12.77 -1.33
N ALA A 23 -8.71 -11.80 -0.43
CA ALA A 23 -9.66 -11.45 0.61
C ALA A 23 -10.66 -10.34 0.18
N SER A 24 -10.51 -9.76 -1.01
CA SER A 24 -11.36 -8.65 -1.48
C SER A 24 -12.76 -9.14 -1.82
N ARG A 25 -13.77 -8.66 -1.09
CA ARG A 25 -15.20 -8.98 -1.31
C ARG A 25 -16.01 -7.82 -1.91
N THR A 26 -15.34 -6.85 -2.52
CA THR A 26 -15.95 -5.59 -2.97
C THR A 26 -17.03 -5.79 -4.04
N GLY A 27 -16.89 -6.80 -4.91
CA GLY A 27 -17.79 -7.05 -6.05
C GLY A 27 -17.78 -5.96 -7.13
N ALA A 28 -16.94 -4.92 -6.97
CA ALA A 28 -16.84 -3.77 -7.85
C ALA A 28 -15.74 -3.96 -8.90
N LYS A 29 -15.95 -3.40 -10.10
CA LYS A 29 -15.04 -3.50 -11.25
C LYS A 29 -14.01 -2.36 -11.27
N TYR A 30 -13.13 -2.33 -10.27
CA TYR A 30 -11.97 -1.43 -10.26
C TYR A 30 -10.68 -2.22 -10.52
N VAL A 31 -9.59 -1.51 -10.78
CA VAL A 31 -8.27 -2.09 -11.10
C VAL A 31 -7.24 -1.72 -10.04
N SER A 32 -6.11 -2.43 -9.99
CA SER A 32 -5.06 -2.17 -9.01
C SER A 32 -4.41 -0.79 -9.15
N HIS A 33 -4.28 -0.30 -10.37
CA HIS A 33 -3.70 1.01 -10.68
C HIS A 33 -4.13 1.52 -12.06
N VAL A 34 -3.91 2.82 -12.30
CA VAL A 34 -4.06 3.47 -13.60
C VAL A 34 -2.86 4.38 -13.86
N GLN A 35 -2.31 4.35 -15.08
CA GLN A 35 -1.29 5.30 -15.53
C GLN A 35 -1.94 6.48 -16.26
N ALA A 36 -1.54 7.70 -15.90
CA ALA A 36 -1.87 8.93 -16.61
C ALA A 36 -0.58 9.73 -16.86
N GLY A 37 -0.03 9.61 -18.07
CA GLY A 37 1.29 10.16 -18.39
C GLY A 37 2.39 9.54 -17.52
N GLU A 38 3.14 10.38 -16.82
CA GLU A 38 4.20 9.96 -15.89
C GLU A 38 3.69 9.62 -14.49
N LEU A 39 2.38 9.67 -14.24
CA LEU A 39 1.81 9.38 -12.93
C LEU A 39 1.13 8.01 -12.91
N LEU A 40 1.39 7.26 -11.85
CA LEU A 40 0.75 5.99 -11.53
C LEU A 40 -0.12 6.20 -10.29
N TYR A 41 -1.43 6.03 -10.46
CA TYR A 41 -2.40 6.10 -9.38
C TYR A 41 -2.71 4.69 -8.91
N LEU A 42 -2.48 4.41 -7.63
CA LEU A 42 -2.87 3.14 -7.02
C LEU A 42 -4.28 3.25 -6.44
N SER A 43 -5.04 2.18 -6.57
CA SER A 43 -6.23 1.96 -5.74
C SER A 43 -5.84 1.79 -4.27
N GLY A 44 -6.81 1.89 -3.36
CA GLY A 44 -6.59 1.68 -1.93
C GLY A 44 -5.91 0.35 -1.64
N VAL A 45 -4.84 0.40 -0.85
CA VAL A 45 -4.01 -0.75 -0.47
C VAL A 45 -4.10 -0.99 1.02
N VAL A 46 -4.36 -2.24 1.39
CA VAL A 46 -4.61 -2.68 2.77
C VAL A 46 -3.52 -3.65 3.25
N PRO A 47 -3.29 -3.79 4.57
CA PRO A 47 -2.18 -4.56 5.12
C PRO A 47 -2.42 -6.07 5.06
N ILE A 48 -2.14 -6.69 3.91
CA ILE A 48 -2.23 -8.13 3.72
C ILE A 48 -0.87 -8.79 3.96
N ARG A 49 -0.86 -9.87 4.75
CA ARG A 49 0.30 -10.76 4.94
C ARG A 49 -0.17 -12.20 4.77
N ASN A 50 0.51 -12.96 3.91
CA ASN A 50 0.18 -14.37 3.62
C ASN A 50 -1.31 -14.55 3.23
N GLY A 51 -1.82 -13.66 2.37
CA GLY A 51 -3.21 -13.65 1.92
C GLY A 51 -4.27 -13.33 2.97
N LYS A 52 -3.90 -12.83 4.16
CA LYS A 52 -4.83 -12.47 5.25
C LYS A 52 -4.60 -11.04 5.76
N PRO A 53 -5.64 -10.37 6.29
CA PRO A 53 -5.46 -9.12 7.04
C PRO A 53 -4.44 -9.29 8.17
N LEU A 54 -3.48 -8.36 8.30
CA LEU A 54 -2.49 -8.40 9.37
C LEU A 54 -3.08 -8.02 10.73
N PHE A 55 -3.82 -6.90 10.78
CA PHE A 55 -4.53 -6.42 11.96
C PHE A 55 -5.90 -5.85 11.54
N GLN A 56 -6.91 -6.07 12.37
CA GLN A 56 -8.28 -5.62 12.13
C GLN A 56 -8.84 -4.90 13.36
N GLY A 57 -9.70 -3.90 13.13
CA GLY A 57 -10.32 -3.07 14.16
C GLY A 57 -9.80 -1.64 14.19
N GLN A 58 -10.19 -0.90 15.23
CA GLN A 58 -9.84 0.50 15.40
C GLN A 58 -8.55 0.66 16.22
N VAL A 59 -7.68 1.57 15.77
CA VAL A 59 -6.54 2.03 16.56
C VAL A 59 -7.03 2.80 17.79
N GLY A 60 -6.45 2.49 18.94
CA GLY A 60 -6.88 3.00 20.24
C GLY A 60 -7.95 2.15 20.92
N LYS A 61 -8.36 1.02 20.31
CA LYS A 61 -9.26 0.03 20.91
C LYS A 61 -8.78 -1.40 20.69
N GLU A 62 -9.02 -1.98 19.52
CA GLU A 62 -8.57 -3.34 19.19
C GLU A 62 -7.11 -3.38 18.71
N VAL A 63 -6.62 -2.26 18.16
CA VAL A 63 -5.28 -2.15 17.56
C VAL A 63 -4.47 -1.08 18.31
N SER A 64 -3.23 -1.40 18.69
CA SER A 64 -2.31 -0.42 19.29
C SER A 64 -1.71 0.51 18.23
N VAL A 65 -1.06 1.61 18.66
CA VAL A 65 -0.36 2.52 17.72
C VAL A 65 0.78 1.80 17.01
N GLU A 66 1.51 0.94 17.73
CA GLU A 66 2.62 0.14 17.23
C GLU A 66 2.14 -0.92 16.23
N GLN A 67 1.02 -1.58 16.52
CA GLN A 67 0.38 -2.49 15.58
C GLN A 67 -0.13 -1.74 14.34
N GLY A 68 -0.67 -0.53 14.51
CA GLY A 68 -1.04 0.35 13.41
C GLY A 68 0.17 0.74 12.55
N TYR A 69 1.29 1.07 13.17
CA TYR A 69 2.55 1.35 12.46
C TYR A 69 2.97 0.16 11.60
N GLU A 70 2.97 -1.05 12.18
CA GLU A 70 3.32 -2.27 11.46
C GLU A 70 2.30 -2.61 10.35
N ALA A 71 1.01 -2.35 10.57
CA ALA A 71 -0.01 -2.43 9.51
C ALA A 71 0.29 -1.43 8.39
N SER A 72 0.58 -0.17 8.70
CA SER A 72 0.91 0.82 7.68
C SER A 72 2.14 0.42 6.87
N ARG A 73 3.18 -0.09 7.53
CA ARG A 73 4.37 -0.66 6.88
C ARG A 73 4.00 -1.83 5.96
N GLN A 74 3.15 -2.74 6.41
CA GLN A 74 2.67 -3.86 5.59
C GLN A 74 1.85 -3.40 4.38
N ALA A 75 0.96 -2.42 4.55
CA ALA A 75 0.19 -1.86 3.45
C ALA A 75 1.11 -1.22 2.39
N ALA A 76 2.20 -0.58 2.81
CA ALA A 76 3.20 -0.06 1.88
C ALA A 76 3.97 -1.18 1.14
N LEU A 77 4.29 -2.31 1.79
CA LEU A 77 4.82 -3.50 1.08
C LEU A 77 3.85 -4.00 0.01
N CYS A 78 2.55 -4.09 0.33
CA CYS A 78 1.52 -4.41 -0.66
C CYS A 78 1.49 -3.38 -1.81
N ALA A 79 1.67 -2.09 -1.52
CA ALA A 79 1.71 -1.05 -2.55
C ALA A 79 2.92 -1.24 -3.49
N LEU A 80 4.07 -1.61 -2.94
CA LEU A 80 5.27 -1.94 -3.73
C LEU A 80 5.04 -3.16 -4.63
N THR A 81 4.28 -4.16 -4.18
CA THR A 81 3.84 -5.27 -5.05
C THR A 81 3.05 -4.75 -6.26
N VAL A 82 2.09 -3.85 -6.04
CA VAL A 82 1.28 -3.27 -7.13
C VAL A 82 2.14 -2.45 -8.09
N ILE A 83 3.05 -1.62 -7.56
CA ILE A 83 3.98 -0.80 -8.36
C ILE A 83 4.91 -1.69 -9.20
N ARG A 84 5.47 -2.74 -8.60
CA ARG A 84 6.35 -3.69 -9.31
C ARG A 84 5.57 -4.49 -10.35
N TYR A 85 4.33 -4.88 -10.07
CA TYR A 85 3.46 -5.52 -11.05
C TYR A 85 3.22 -4.61 -12.25
N ALA A 86 2.86 -3.34 -12.02
CA ALA A 86 2.61 -2.37 -13.07
C ALA A 86 3.82 -2.20 -13.99
N MET A 87 5.01 -2.00 -13.42
CA MET A 87 6.17 -1.56 -14.18
C MET A 87 7.17 -2.67 -14.53
N GLY A 88 7.04 -3.86 -13.92
CA GLY A 88 8.01 -4.95 -13.99
C GLY A 88 9.21 -4.79 -13.06
N SER A 89 9.58 -3.55 -12.69
CA SER A 89 10.62 -3.28 -11.70
C SER A 89 10.37 -1.96 -10.97
N LEU A 90 10.73 -1.92 -9.68
CA LEU A 90 10.73 -0.72 -8.83
C LEU A 90 11.78 0.31 -9.26
N ASN A 91 12.79 -0.07 -10.06
CA ASN A 91 13.80 0.86 -10.59
C ASN A 91 13.21 1.94 -11.50
N ARG A 92 12.00 1.75 -12.02
CA ARG A 92 11.28 2.71 -12.86
C ARG A 92 10.58 3.82 -12.08
N VAL A 93 10.55 3.76 -10.74
CA VAL A 93 10.03 4.83 -9.87
C VAL A 93 10.98 6.03 -9.89
N GLN A 94 10.44 7.20 -10.23
CA GLN A 94 11.16 8.47 -10.15
C GLN A 94 10.95 9.17 -8.81
N GLN A 95 9.73 9.13 -8.27
CA GLN A 95 9.37 9.79 -7.01
C GLN A 95 8.07 9.19 -6.46
N ILE A 96 7.98 8.98 -5.15
CA ILE A 96 6.68 8.85 -4.50
C ILE A 96 6.14 10.28 -4.37
N VAL A 97 5.08 10.62 -5.10
CA VAL A 97 4.58 12.01 -5.16
C VAL A 97 3.74 12.30 -3.92
N GLN A 98 2.77 11.44 -3.64
CA GLN A 98 1.82 11.64 -2.57
C GLN A 98 1.36 10.31 -1.97
N MET A 99 1.15 10.30 -0.65
CA MET A 99 0.46 9.24 0.06
C MET A 99 -0.69 9.80 0.90
N THR A 100 -1.88 9.22 0.76
CA THR A 100 -3.00 9.43 1.70
C THR A 100 -3.14 8.18 2.55
N GLY A 101 -3.03 8.32 3.86
CA GLY A 101 -3.23 7.25 4.83
C GLY A 101 -4.53 7.40 5.59
N TYR A 102 -5.41 6.42 5.48
CA TYR A 102 -6.63 6.29 6.27
C TYR A 102 -6.37 5.35 7.44
N VAL A 103 -6.70 5.80 8.65
CA VAL A 103 -6.55 5.02 9.88
C VAL A 103 -7.93 4.83 10.48
N SER A 104 -8.38 3.59 10.60
CA SER A 104 -9.57 3.25 11.38
C SER A 104 -9.22 3.48 12.84
N SER A 105 -9.78 4.50 13.48
CA SER A 105 -9.41 4.87 14.86
C SER A 105 -10.59 5.37 15.67
N VAL A 106 -10.50 5.21 16.99
CA VAL A 106 -11.53 5.70 17.92
C VAL A 106 -11.71 7.22 17.83
N ALA A 107 -12.90 7.69 18.18
CA ALA A 107 -13.18 9.13 18.26
C ALA A 107 -12.19 9.81 19.22
N GLY A 108 -11.63 10.96 18.79
CA GLY A 108 -10.64 11.71 19.56
C GLY A 108 -9.20 11.16 19.49
N PHE A 109 -8.93 10.07 18.78
CA PHE A 109 -7.55 9.65 18.50
C PHE A 109 -6.85 10.71 17.63
N THR A 110 -5.60 11.05 17.96
CA THR A 110 -4.83 12.13 17.28
C THR A 110 -3.48 11.67 16.71
N ASP A 111 -3.16 10.39 16.85
CA ASP A 111 -1.85 9.82 16.52
C ASP A 111 -1.84 9.11 15.14
N GLN A 112 -2.75 9.45 14.23
CA GLN A 112 -2.83 8.85 12.88
C GLN A 112 -1.51 9.03 12.11
N SER A 113 -0.83 10.17 12.28
CA SER A 113 0.48 10.38 11.67
C SER A 113 1.52 9.39 12.20
N ARG A 114 1.50 9.02 13.49
CA ARG A 114 2.42 8.02 14.05
C ARG A 114 2.17 6.63 13.47
N VAL A 115 0.90 6.27 13.26
CA VAL A 115 0.52 5.03 12.55
C VAL A 115 1.04 5.04 11.12
N VAL A 116 0.79 6.11 10.37
CA VAL A 116 1.16 6.20 8.95
C VAL A 116 2.68 6.32 8.72
N ASN A 117 3.46 6.65 9.76
CA ASN A 117 4.93 6.65 9.67
C ASN A 117 5.49 5.28 9.24
N GLY A 118 4.84 4.16 9.56
CA GLY A 118 5.32 2.84 9.15
C GLY A 118 5.46 2.69 7.63
N ALA A 119 4.50 3.23 6.87
CA ALA A 119 4.60 3.31 5.42
C ALA A 119 5.69 4.30 4.97
N THR A 120 5.77 5.46 5.62
CA THR A 120 6.74 6.50 5.26
C THR A 120 8.18 6.02 5.41
N ASP A 121 8.50 5.41 6.56
CA ASP A 121 9.83 4.92 6.87
C ASP A 121 10.24 3.82 5.90
N LEU A 122 9.33 2.93 5.51
CA LEU A 122 9.60 1.91 4.49
C LEU A 122 9.88 2.52 3.12
N LEU A 123 9.04 3.46 2.66
CA LEU A 123 9.21 4.06 1.33
C LEU A 123 10.53 4.84 1.23
N VAL A 124 10.92 5.55 2.29
CA VAL A 124 12.23 6.21 2.38
C VAL A 124 13.36 5.19 2.46
N GLN A 125 13.21 4.11 3.23
CA GLN A 125 14.20 3.03 3.31
C GLN A 125 14.44 2.39 1.92
N VAL A 126 13.40 2.23 1.10
CA VAL A 126 13.49 1.57 -0.21
C VAL A 126 14.00 2.51 -1.31
N PHE A 127 13.51 3.76 -1.35
CA PHE A 127 13.78 4.69 -2.46
C PHE A 127 14.76 5.82 -2.14
N GLY A 128 15.16 5.98 -0.87
CA GLY A 128 15.97 7.12 -0.40
C GLY A 128 15.20 8.44 -0.52
N GLU A 129 15.85 9.47 -1.07
CA GLU A 129 15.21 10.78 -1.29
C GLU A 129 13.97 10.71 -2.19
N ARG A 130 13.95 9.77 -3.16
CA ARG A 130 12.77 9.51 -4.02
C ARG A 130 11.59 8.84 -3.28
N GLY A 131 11.80 8.48 -2.02
CA GLY A 131 10.77 7.94 -1.14
C GLY A 131 10.09 9.00 -0.28
N ARG A 132 10.61 10.24 -0.25
CA ARG A 132 10.05 11.35 0.53
C ARG A 132 8.93 12.01 -0.26
N HIS A 133 7.75 12.10 0.33
CA HIS A 133 6.51 12.41 -0.38
C HIS A 133 5.62 13.39 0.41
N ALA A 134 4.73 14.08 -0.30
CA ALA A 134 3.62 14.79 0.33
C ALA A 134 2.67 13.78 0.99
N ARG A 135 2.10 14.12 2.15
CA ARG A 135 1.31 13.15 2.94
C ARG A 135 0.11 13.76 3.63
N VAL A 136 -0.99 13.01 3.66
CA VAL A 136 -2.15 13.26 4.52
C VAL A 136 -2.43 12.01 5.36
N SER A 137 -2.72 12.18 6.66
CA SER A 137 -3.13 11.08 7.56
C SER A 137 -4.46 11.41 8.21
N LEU A 138 -5.50 10.60 7.93
CA LEU A 138 -6.89 10.88 8.32
C LEU A 138 -7.43 9.79 9.24
N SER A 139 -8.33 10.18 10.14
CA SER A 139 -9.18 9.25 10.88
C SER A 139 -10.38 8.85 10.03
N CYS A 140 -10.80 7.60 10.14
CA CYS A 140 -12.08 7.11 9.68
C CYS A 140 -12.73 6.22 10.75
N GLY A 141 -14.07 6.18 10.80
CA GLY A 141 -14.80 5.38 11.77
C GLY A 141 -14.74 3.86 11.50
N GLY A 142 -14.25 3.46 10.34
CA GLY A 142 -14.08 2.07 9.92
C GLY A 142 -13.60 2.00 8.48
N LEU A 143 -12.96 0.90 8.12
CA LEU A 143 -12.51 0.59 6.76
C LEU A 143 -13.14 -0.71 6.26
N PRO A 144 -13.16 -0.95 4.92
CA PRO A 144 -13.64 -2.20 4.35
C PRO A 144 -13.02 -3.43 5.03
N ALA A 145 -13.80 -4.50 5.21
CA ALA A 145 -13.36 -5.73 5.87
C ALA A 145 -12.66 -5.52 7.24
N ASN A 146 -12.96 -4.42 7.94
CA ASN A 146 -12.42 -4.08 9.26
C ASN A 146 -10.89 -3.91 9.30
N TYR A 147 -10.24 -3.52 8.20
CA TYR A 147 -8.81 -3.17 8.24
C TYR A 147 -8.56 -1.98 9.19
N CYS A 148 -7.38 -1.93 9.80
CA CYS A 148 -6.99 -0.79 10.63
C CYS A 148 -6.35 0.36 9.84
N VAL A 149 -5.79 0.08 8.66
CA VAL A 149 -5.13 1.06 7.79
C VAL A 149 -5.44 0.77 6.32
N GLU A 150 -5.62 1.83 5.53
CA GLU A 150 -5.66 1.79 4.06
C GLU A 150 -4.83 2.94 3.49
N LEU A 151 -4.03 2.68 2.46
CA LEU A 151 -3.14 3.66 1.83
C LEU A 151 -3.52 3.87 0.36
N ALA A 152 -3.49 5.12 -0.11
CA ALA A 152 -3.55 5.45 -1.53
C ALA A 152 -2.30 6.22 -1.93
N LEU A 153 -1.64 5.81 -3.01
CA LEU A 153 -0.38 6.39 -3.48
C LEU A 153 -0.51 6.94 -4.89
N VAL A 154 0.18 8.07 -5.12
CA VAL A 154 0.50 8.59 -6.45
C VAL A 154 2.01 8.53 -6.63
N VAL A 155 2.46 7.91 -7.71
CA VAL A 155 3.88 7.65 -7.96
C VAL A 155 4.26 8.20 -9.32
N GLN A 156 5.36 8.96 -9.39
CA GLN A 156 5.94 9.37 -10.66
C GLN A 156 6.82 8.22 -11.20
N VAL A 157 6.63 7.90 -12.48
CA VAL A 157 7.30 6.81 -13.18
C VAL A 157 8.04 7.34 -14.42
N ASP A 158 8.89 6.52 -15.03
CA ASP A 158 9.74 6.86 -16.19
C ASP A 158 9.00 7.18 -17.52
N GLY A 159 7.69 7.41 -17.48
CA GLY A 159 6.84 7.74 -18.63
C GLY A 159 6.59 6.61 -19.62
N LYS A 160 7.30 5.47 -19.53
CA LYS A 160 7.04 4.32 -20.40
C LYS A 160 5.73 3.65 -19.99
N ALA A 161 5.07 3.00 -20.97
CA ALA A 161 3.85 2.26 -20.72
C ALA A 161 4.02 1.22 -19.60
N VAL A 162 3.00 1.08 -18.76
CA VAL A 162 2.90 0.05 -17.72
C VAL A 162 1.93 -1.05 -18.14
N ARG A 163 1.98 -2.18 -17.45
CA ARG A 163 0.98 -3.24 -17.61
C ARG A 163 -0.40 -2.69 -17.26
N PRO A 164 -1.48 -3.15 -17.88
CA PRO A 164 -2.83 -2.80 -17.45
C PRO A 164 -3.03 -3.09 -15.95
N GLY A 165 -3.83 -2.25 -15.30
CA GLY A 165 -4.24 -2.47 -13.92
C GLY A 165 -4.86 -3.85 -13.75
N ALA A 166 -4.39 -4.60 -12.76
CA ALA A 166 -4.91 -5.95 -12.51
C ALA A 166 -6.39 -5.86 -12.13
N ARG A 167 -7.23 -6.65 -12.82
CA ARG A 167 -8.61 -6.86 -12.42
C ARG A 167 -8.66 -8.02 -11.44
N LYS A 168 -9.68 -8.03 -10.58
CA LYS A 168 -9.85 -9.13 -9.63
C LYS A 168 -10.03 -10.46 -10.37
N GLU A 169 -10.82 -10.47 -11.45
CA GLU A 169 -11.06 -11.67 -12.28
C GLU A 169 -9.78 -12.28 -12.89
N ASP A 170 -8.73 -11.48 -13.09
CA ASP A 170 -7.46 -11.94 -13.67
C ASP A 170 -6.55 -12.63 -12.65
N LEU A 171 -6.88 -12.53 -11.35
CA LEU A 171 -6.06 -13.01 -10.24
C LEU A 171 -6.65 -14.24 -9.54
N GLU A 172 -7.92 -14.56 -9.80
CA GLU A 172 -8.57 -15.78 -9.33
C GLU A 172 -8.15 -16.97 -10.22
N PRO A 173 -7.99 -18.19 -9.66
CA PRO A 173 -7.73 -19.37 -10.47
C PRO A 173 -8.89 -19.58 -11.47
N SER A 174 -8.55 -19.90 -12.72
CA SER A 174 -9.55 -20.42 -13.66
C SER A 174 -10.24 -21.63 -13.03
N THR A 175 -11.57 -21.55 -12.85
CA THR A 175 -12.41 -22.64 -12.39
C THR A 175 -12.37 -23.83 -13.34
#